data_AF-R7CHJ8-F1
#
_entry.id   AF-R7CHJ8-F1
#
_cell.length_a   1.000
_cell.length_b   1.000
_cell.length_c   1.000
_cell.angle_alpha   90.00
_cell.angle_beta   90.00
_cell.angle_gamma   90.00
#
_symmetry.space_group_name_H-M   'P 1'
#
loop_
_entity.id
_entity.type
_entity.pdbx_description
1 polymer ?
#
loop_
_entity_poly.entity_id
_entity_poly.type
_entity_poly.pdbx_seq_one_letter_code
_entity_poly.pdbx_strand_id
1 'polypeptide(L)' 'MTKRRDLVLLLTKNGFWSVGGTRHEKFTNGKVTVLVKRHREIEDIVAQKILRQAGLR' A
#
# COMPACT_ATOMS: atom_id res chain seq x y z
N MET A 1 11.56 5.66 8.32
CA MET A 1 10.64 6.19 7.29
C MET A 1 10.74 5.32 6.07
N THR A 2 9.61 4.76 5.63
CA THR A 2 9.55 3.89 4.46
C THR A 2 9.17 4.75 3.25
N LYS A 3 9.93 4.64 2.16
CA LYS A 3 9.56 5.34 0.91
C LYS A 3 8.33 4.65 0.33
N ARG A 4 7.36 5.44 -0.11
CA ARG A 4 6.14 4.94 -0.75
C ARG A 4 6.43 3.97 -1.89
N ARG A 5 7.49 4.21 -2.66
CA ARG A 5 7.91 3.35 -3.78
C ARG A 5 8.17 1.90 -3.33
N ASP A 6 8.78 1.70 -2.16
CA ASP A 6 9.18 0.39 -1.67
C ASP A 6 7.93 -0.38 -1.21
N LEU A 7 6.99 0.31 -0.55
CA LEU A 7 5.68 -0.24 -0.19
C LEU A 7 4.85 -0.61 -1.42
N VAL A 8 4.79 0.27 -2.43
CA VAL A 8 4.06 0.01 -3.68
C VAL A 8 4.66 -1.17 -4.42
N LEU A 9 6.00 -1.26 -4.52
CA LEU A 9 6.67 -2.38 -5.18
C LEU A 9 6.39 -3.70 -4.47
N LEU A 10 6.36 -3.70 -3.13
CA LEU A 10 5.99 -4.86 -2.33
C LEU A 10 4.53 -5.27 -2.56
N LEU A 11 3.60 -4.31 -2.58
CA LEU A 11 2.19 -4.56 -2.87
C LEU A 11 2.02 -5.16 -4.28
N THR A 12 2.62 -4.55 -5.30
CA THR A 12 2.54 -5.03 -6.69
C THR A 12 3.14 -6.42 -6.86
N LYS A 13 4.29 -6.69 -6.22
CA LYS A 13 4.92 -8.02 -6.25
C LYS A 13 4.03 -9.11 -5.64
N ASN A 14 3.16 -8.74 -4.70
CA ASN A 14 2.20 -9.63 -4.06
C ASN A 14 0.82 -9.63 -4.74
N GLY A 15 0.72 -9.13 -5.97
CA GLY A 15 -0.50 -9.19 -6.78
C GLY A 15 -1.52 -8.10 -6.47
N PHE A 16 -1.14 -7.04 -5.75
CA PHE A 16 -2.00 -5.86 -5.62
C PHE A 16 -1.80 -4.92 -6.81
N TRP A 17 -2.87 -4.37 -7.36
CA TRP A 17 -2.82 -3.33 -8.39
C TRP A 17 -3.49 -2.06 -7.89
N SER A 18 -3.02 -0.91 -8.40
CA SER A 18 -3.65 0.37 -8.13
C SER A 18 -4.98 0.45 -8.88
N VAL A 19 -6.06 0.78 -8.16
CA VAL A 19 -7.37 1.11 -8.75
C VAL A 19 -7.64 2.61 -8.71
N GLY A 20 -6.60 3.40 -8.46
CA GLY A 20 -6.67 4.85 -8.41
C GLY A 20 -7.32 5.38 -7.15
N GLY A 21 -7.58 6.69 -7.16
CA GLY A 21 -8.14 7.42 -6.03
C GLY A 21 -7.73 8.90 -6.10
N THR A 22 -8.41 9.74 -5.35
CA THR A 22 -8.17 11.19 -5.33
C THR A 22 -7.13 11.55 -4.27
N ARG A 23 -7.47 11.34 -2.99
CA ARG A 23 -6.61 11.70 -1.84
C ARG A 23 -5.68 10.56 -1.39
N HIS A 24 -6.19 9.33 -1.41
CA HIS A 24 -5.44 8.11 -1.15
C HIS A 24 -5.49 7.24 -2.40
N GLU A 25 -4.39 6.54 -2.68
CA GLU A 25 -4.40 5.54 -3.74
C GLU A 25 -4.88 4.21 -3.17
N LYS A 26 -5.89 3.62 -3.82
CA LYS A 26 -6.41 2.32 -3.46
C LYS A 26 -5.60 1.24 -4.18
N PHE A 27 -5.14 0.25 -3.43
CA PHE A 27 -4.53 -0.96 -3.96
C PHE A 27 -5.40 -2.15 -3.63
N THR A 28 -5.71 -3.00 -4.60
CA THR A 28 -6.51 -4.21 -4.38
C THR A 28 -5.89 -5.41 -5.08
N ASN A 29 -6.06 -6.59 -4.50
CA ASN A 29 -5.73 -7.87 -5.13
C ASN A 29 -7.00 -8.65 -5.55
N GLY A 30 -8.15 -7.97 -5.58
CA GLY A 30 -9.46 -8.56 -5.86
C GLY A 30 -10.16 -9.18 -4.64
N LYS A 31 -9.45 -9.37 -3.52
CA LYS A 31 -10.02 -9.87 -2.24
C LYS A 31 -9.93 -8.82 -1.13
N VAL A 32 -8.79 -8.14 -1.05
CA VAL A 32 -8.46 -7.16 -0.03
C VAL A 32 -8.13 -5.84 -0.71
N THR A 33 -8.63 -4.75 -0.15
CA THR A 33 -8.32 -3.39 -0.62
C THR A 33 -7.66 -2.60 0.50
N VAL A 34 -6.49 -2.03 0.23
CA VAL A 34 -5.73 -1.18 1.15
C VAL A 34 -5.59 0.24 0.58
N LEU A 35 -5.49 1.21 1.48
CA LEU A 35 -5.35 2.63 1.14
C LEU A 35 -3.93 3.09 1.44
N VAL A 36 -3.26 3.63 0.43
CA VAL A 36 -1.89 4.14 0.54
C VAL A 36 -1.88 5.65 0.34
N LYS A 37 -1.35 6.41 1.31
CA LYS A 37 -1.16 7.87 1.19
C LYS A 37 -0.23 8.19 0.01
N ARG A 38 -0.53 9.25 -0.74
CA ARG A 38 0.24 9.71 -1.92
C ARG A 38 1.53 10.48 -1.61
N HIS A 39 1.91 10.55 -0.35
CA HIS A 39 3.12 11.24 0.06
C HIS A 39 4.36 10.39 -0.29
N ARG A 40 5.50 11.03 -0.53
CA ARG A 40 6.76 10.34 -0.86
C ARG A 40 7.23 9.42 0.27
N GLU A 41 6.97 9.83 1.50
CA GLU A 41 7.38 9.14 2.72
C GLU A 41 6.16 8.72 3.52
N ILE A 42 6.22 7.49 4.03
CA ILE A 42 5.18 6.88 4.85
C ILE A 42 5.85 6.47 6.16
N GLU A 43 5.22 6.82 7.26
CA GLU A 43 5.65 6.38 8.59
C GLU A 43 5.69 4.85 8.63
N ASP A 44 6.73 4.27 9.21
CA ASP A 44 6.94 2.81 9.18
C ASP A 44 5.77 2.07 9.83
N ILE A 45 5.17 2.68 10.86
CA ILE A 45 3.96 2.16 11.54
C ILE A 45 2.77 2.07 10.59
N VAL A 46 2.60 3.05 9.71
CA VAL A 46 1.51 3.08 8.73
C VAL A 46 1.78 2.06 7.63
N ALA A 47 3.02 1.96 7.15
CA ALA A 47 3.43 0.96 6.16
C ALA A 47 3.20 -0.47 6.71
N GLN A 48 3.59 -0.74 7.96
CA GLN A 48 3.34 -2.02 8.61
C GLN A 48 1.84 -2.32 8.76
N LYS A 49 1.03 -1.35 9.17
CA LYS A 49 -0.44 -1.52 9.23
C LYS A 49 -1.03 -1.89 7.87
N ILE A 50 -0.58 -1.24 6.80
CA ILE A 50 -1.03 -1.53 5.43
C ILE A 50 -0.63 -2.96 5.03
N LEU A 51 0.60 -3.39 5.33
CA LEU A 51 1.05 -4.75 5.03
C LEU A 51 0.28 -5.81 5.82
N ARG A 52 -0.02 -5.52 7.08
CA ARG A 52 -0.84 -6.39 7.93
C ARG A 52 -2.27 -6.48 7.42
N GLN A 53 -2.86 -5.37 6.98
CA GLN A 53 -4.17 -5.35 6.33
C GLN A 53 -4.16 -6.12 5.00
N ALA A 54 -3.06 -6.04 4.24
CA ALA A 54 -2.85 -6.78 3.00
C ALA A 54 -2.58 -8.28 3.22
N GLY A 55 -2.37 -8.73 4.46
CA GLY A 55 -2.01 -10.11 4.79
C GLY A 55 -0.57 -10.49 4.43
N LEU A 56 0.32 -9.51 4.30
CA LEU A 56 1.70 -9.68 3.82
C LEU A 56 2.76 -9.69 4.92
N ARG A 57 2.42 -9.29 6.16
CA ARG A 57 3.16 -9.59 7.39
C ARG A 57 2.46 -9.04 8.62
#